data_AF-A0A7C4EJM7-F1
#
_entry.id   AF-A0A7C4EJM7-F1
#
_cell.length_a   1.000
_cell.length_b   1.000
_cell.length_c   1.000
_cell.angle_alpha   90.00
_cell.angle_beta   90.00
_cell.angle_gamma   90.00
#
_symmetry.space_group_name_H-M   'P 1'
#
loop_
_entity.id
_entity.type
_entity.pdbx_description
1 polymer ?
#
loop_
_entity_poly.entity_id
_entity_poly.type
_entity_poly.pdbx_seq_one_letter_code
_entity_poly.pdbx_strand_id
1 'polypeptide(L)'
;MLNSEFFETVSYNCDVSDANYWGYFSICSLLLRLRQLFKIERDLEPWESIENEEIFKWIEKKEEVWKSLENTKLKQVQINKSFFSPFDVEEINSFIFNKGLVYGAGYSLFKKPSFFIGLISKIEEIDGYRIYFIGKEIVRDLFSSSGMSQNNTIYIRLMDIKYRIWENLHGWQNKKDIVSEILLSRFGNPSGWQYPYPEFEKIVQKYSQIVLYHEIAEQQESLSLWMELIKNCMDSKTEYILRGIKDFVADFSIKGPVYKAIDNKDEELLALYLVSQNPYHKKVLKQTLAQIKDALHFKDWKEIDKIRCREFKRWKSVSKQLIEIFELKGFNEVKSLTDKIFEGYMN
;
A
#
# COMPACT_ATOMS: atom_id res chain seq x y z
N MET A 1 -29.19 8.09 11.93
CA MET A 1 -27.89 8.71 11.57
C MET A 1 -26.80 8.03 12.39
N LEU A 2 -25.57 7.91 11.88
CA LEU A 2 -24.44 7.52 12.73
C LEU A 2 -24.17 8.65 13.73
N ASN A 3 -23.87 8.29 14.97
CA ASN A 3 -23.46 9.26 15.99
C ASN A 3 -22.10 9.85 15.59
N SER A 4 -21.88 11.15 15.77
CA SER A 4 -20.58 11.79 15.51
C SER A 4 -19.47 11.16 16.35
N GLU A 5 -19.83 10.69 17.55
CA GLU A 5 -18.98 9.97 18.48
C GLU A 5 -18.26 8.75 17.87
N PHE A 6 -18.87 8.08 16.87
CA PHE A 6 -18.23 6.98 16.16
C PHE A 6 -17.00 7.46 15.39
N PHE A 7 -17.15 8.51 14.58
CA PHE A 7 -16.05 9.08 13.80
C PHE A 7 -14.99 9.69 14.71
N GLU A 8 -15.41 10.38 15.77
CA GLU A 8 -14.51 10.98 16.78
C GLU A 8 -13.68 9.90 17.50
N THR A 9 -14.30 8.77 17.86
CA THR A 9 -13.60 7.65 18.51
C THR A 9 -12.59 6.98 17.57
N VAL A 10 -12.94 6.80 16.30
CA VAL A 10 -11.98 6.26 15.32
C VAL A 10 -10.85 7.24 15.06
N SER A 11 -11.14 8.54 14.94
CA SER A 11 -10.11 9.59 14.81
C SER A 11 -9.18 9.62 16.02
N TYR A 12 -9.72 9.50 17.23
CA TYR A 12 -8.94 9.37 18.45
C TYR A 12 -8.01 8.15 18.39
N ASN A 13 -8.50 6.99 17.96
CA ASN A 13 -7.67 5.78 17.82
C ASN A 13 -6.59 5.93 16.75
N CYS A 14 -6.86 6.66 15.65
CA CYS A 14 -5.85 7.05 14.67
C CYS A 14 -4.76 7.92 15.32
N ASP A 15 -5.14 8.97 16.05
CA ASP A 15 -4.18 9.88 16.70
C ASP A 15 -3.37 9.20 17.81
N VAL A 16 -3.98 8.31 18.62
CA VAL A 16 -3.25 7.49 19.59
C VAL A 16 -2.23 6.60 18.88
N SER A 17 -2.61 5.98 17.76
CA SER A 17 -1.68 5.17 16.99
C SER A 17 -0.55 6.01 16.39
N ASP A 18 -0.85 7.16 15.80
CA ASP A 18 0.18 8.01 15.21
C ASP A 18 1.13 8.57 16.28
N ALA A 19 0.61 8.97 17.45
CA ALA A 19 1.40 9.44 18.59
C ALA A 19 2.46 8.43 19.07
N ASN A 20 2.13 7.13 19.04
CA ASN A 20 3.06 6.09 19.52
C ASN A 20 4.03 5.59 18.43
N TYR A 21 3.80 5.91 17.15
CA TYR A 21 4.52 5.29 16.02
C TYR A 21 5.07 6.29 14.99
N TRP A 22 4.87 7.60 15.14
CA TRP A 22 5.40 8.59 14.19
C TRP A 22 6.94 8.56 14.07
N GLY A 23 7.64 8.17 15.14
CA GLY A 23 9.11 8.07 15.20
C GLY A 23 9.72 7.02 14.27
N TYR A 24 8.92 6.13 13.67
CA TYR A 24 9.39 5.17 12.66
C TYR A 24 9.59 5.80 11.27
N PHE A 25 9.09 7.01 11.05
CA PHE A 25 9.27 7.75 9.80
C PHE A 25 10.53 8.62 9.86
N SER A 26 11.24 8.74 8.73
CA SER A 26 12.22 9.83 8.59
C SER A 26 11.49 11.17 8.55
N ILE A 27 12.14 12.25 8.97
CA ILE A 27 11.55 13.60 9.00
C ILE A 27 10.93 13.98 7.65
N CYS A 28 11.65 13.76 6.55
CA CYS A 28 11.13 14.04 5.21
C CYS A 28 9.86 13.23 4.89
N SER A 29 9.85 11.93 5.23
CA SER A 29 8.68 11.08 5.01
C SER A 29 7.49 11.44 5.92
N LEU A 30 7.76 11.87 7.15
CA LEU A 30 6.76 12.34 8.10
C LEU A 30 6.07 13.60 7.57
N LEU A 31 6.84 14.59 7.11
CA LEU A 31 6.32 15.85 6.59
C LEU A 31 5.43 15.64 5.34
N LEU A 32 5.83 14.75 4.43
CA LEU A 32 5.00 14.40 3.26
C LEU A 32 3.66 13.78 3.68
N ARG A 33 3.69 12.86 4.65
CA ARG A 33 2.47 12.21 5.17
C ARG A 33 1.57 13.19 5.93
N LEU A 34 2.15 14.08 6.73
CA LEU A 34 1.40 15.14 7.42
C LEU A 34 0.73 16.08 6.42
N ARG A 35 1.43 16.46 5.34
CA ARG A 35 0.86 17.24 4.25
C ARG A 35 -0.29 16.51 3.55
N GLN A 36 -0.16 15.21 3.31
CA GLN A 36 -1.24 14.40 2.74
C GLN A 36 -2.44 14.34 3.69
N LEU A 37 -2.22 14.05 4.98
CA LEU A 37 -3.28 13.96 5.99
C LEU A 37 -4.01 15.30 6.15
N PHE A 38 -3.28 16.41 6.19
CA PHE A 38 -3.83 17.76 6.23
C PHE A 38 -4.86 18.01 5.11
N LYS A 39 -4.53 17.58 3.88
CA LYS A 39 -5.40 17.74 2.72
C LYS A 39 -6.64 16.85 2.82
N ILE A 40 -6.45 15.59 3.18
CA ILE A 40 -7.55 14.62 3.29
C ILE A 40 -8.55 15.06 4.37
N GLU A 41 -8.08 15.52 5.53
CA GLU A 41 -8.94 16.05 6.61
C GLU A 41 -9.76 17.28 6.17
N ARG A 42 -9.36 17.96 5.09
CA ARG A 42 -10.03 19.15 4.52
C ARG A 42 -10.73 18.89 3.20
N ASP A 43 -10.84 17.63 2.78
CA ASP A 43 -11.44 17.24 1.50
C ASP A 43 -10.77 17.89 0.27
N LEU A 44 -9.46 18.13 0.37
CA LEU A 44 -8.67 18.65 -0.74
C LEU A 44 -8.17 17.49 -1.62
N GLU A 45 -8.05 17.75 -2.92
CA GLU A 45 -7.46 16.87 -3.91
C GLU A 45 -5.92 17.03 -3.96
N PRO A 46 -5.19 16.05 -4.55
CA PRO A 46 -3.73 16.07 -4.59
C PRO A 46 -3.11 17.31 -5.26
N TRP A 47 -3.79 17.90 -6.26
CA TRP A 47 -3.33 19.07 -7.01
C TRP A 47 -3.63 20.41 -6.34
N GLU A 48 -4.47 20.46 -5.33
CA GLU A 48 -4.84 21.73 -4.68
C GLU A 48 -3.65 22.30 -3.90
N SER A 49 -3.46 23.62 -3.98
CA SER A 49 -2.42 24.30 -3.20
C SER A 49 -2.79 24.33 -1.73
N ILE A 50 -1.77 24.42 -0.87
CA ILE A 50 -1.94 24.62 0.57
C ILE A 50 -1.15 25.86 0.95
N GLU A 51 -1.75 26.71 1.78
CA GLU A 51 -1.04 27.83 2.38
C GLU A 51 -0.10 27.35 3.49
N ASN A 52 1.18 27.72 3.38
CA ASN A 52 2.23 27.25 4.31
C ASN A 52 1.88 27.59 5.78
N GLU A 53 1.37 28.79 6.03
CA GLU A 53 1.00 29.20 7.40
C GLU A 53 -0.11 28.34 7.99
N GLU A 54 -1.05 27.85 7.16
CA GLU A 54 -2.16 27.02 7.63
C GLU A 54 -1.68 25.63 8.00
N ILE A 55 -0.87 25.01 7.14
CA ILE A 55 -0.33 23.67 7.41
C ILE A 55 0.62 23.67 8.61
N PHE A 56 1.47 24.68 8.79
CA PHE A 56 2.35 24.75 9.95
C PHE A 56 1.57 24.83 11.27
N LYS A 57 0.56 25.71 11.35
CA LYS A 57 -0.31 25.80 12.55
C LYS A 57 -1.06 24.49 12.81
N TRP A 58 -1.50 23.80 11.75
CA TRP A 58 -2.16 22.51 11.89
C TRP A 58 -1.19 21.42 12.36
N ILE A 59 0.05 21.38 11.83
CA ILE A 59 1.09 20.43 12.28
C ILE A 59 1.40 20.65 13.76
N GLU A 60 1.62 21.90 14.19
CA GLU A 60 1.88 22.22 15.60
C GLU A 60 0.77 21.70 16.52
N LYS A 61 -0.50 21.96 16.17
CA LYS A 61 -1.65 21.45 16.93
C LYS A 61 -1.72 19.92 16.92
N LYS A 62 -1.42 19.28 15.78
CA LYS A 62 -1.43 17.81 15.65
C LYS A 62 -0.35 17.19 16.55
N GLU A 63 0.84 17.78 16.58
CA GLU A 63 1.93 17.34 17.46
C GLU A 63 1.62 17.54 18.95
N GLU A 64 0.95 18.64 19.32
CA GLU A 64 0.47 18.85 20.70
C GLU A 64 -0.53 17.76 21.12
N VAL A 65 -1.49 17.44 20.24
CA VAL A 65 -2.42 16.34 20.45
C VAL A 65 -1.66 15.02 20.63
N TRP A 66 -0.72 14.71 19.73
CA TRP A 66 0.05 13.47 19.82
C TRP A 66 0.85 13.36 21.12
N LYS A 67 1.54 14.44 21.54
CA LYS A 67 2.25 14.48 22.83
C LYS A 67 1.34 14.15 24.01
N SER A 68 0.09 14.60 23.98
CA SER A 68 -0.90 14.30 25.03
C SER A 68 -1.43 12.86 25.01
N LEU A 69 -1.27 12.16 23.89
CA LEU A 69 -1.81 10.81 23.64
C LEU A 69 -0.73 9.71 23.68
N GLU A 70 0.54 10.06 23.79
CA GLU A 70 1.62 9.08 23.95
C GLU A 70 1.34 8.15 25.15
N ASN A 71 1.56 6.85 24.96
CA ASN A 71 1.30 5.79 25.94
C ASN A 71 -0.15 5.67 26.43
N THR A 72 -1.11 6.36 25.80
CA THR A 72 -2.53 6.16 26.08
C THR A 72 -3.07 4.91 25.37
N LYS A 73 -4.26 4.45 25.77
CA LYS A 73 -4.89 3.24 25.23
C LYS A 73 -5.92 3.59 24.17
N LEU A 74 -6.04 2.71 23.18
CA LEU A 74 -7.15 2.73 22.23
C LEU A 74 -8.49 2.62 22.97
N LYS A 75 -9.49 3.35 22.49
CA LYS A 75 -10.87 3.32 23.00
C LYS A 75 -11.72 2.31 22.24
N GLN A 76 -12.62 1.65 22.95
CA GLN A 76 -13.67 0.85 22.31
C GLN A 76 -14.54 1.74 21.42
N VAL A 77 -14.94 1.19 20.28
CA VAL A 77 -15.80 1.86 19.31
C VAL A 77 -17.25 1.67 19.74
N GLN A 78 -17.96 2.76 20.01
CA GLN A 78 -19.37 2.71 20.33
C GLN A 78 -20.22 2.96 19.09
N ILE A 79 -21.16 2.06 18.81
CA ILE A 79 -22.17 2.23 17.76
C ILE A 79 -23.54 1.93 18.37
N ASN A 80 -24.41 2.95 18.36
CA ASN A 80 -25.68 2.93 19.08
C ASN A 80 -25.45 2.68 20.60
N LYS A 81 -25.88 1.53 21.13
CA LYS A 81 -25.71 1.13 22.53
C LYS A 81 -24.69 0.00 22.72
N SER A 82 -24.02 -0.42 21.65
CA SER A 82 -23.06 -1.52 21.67
C SER A 82 -21.63 -0.98 21.63
N PHE A 83 -20.73 -1.68 22.33
CA PHE A 83 -19.30 -1.38 22.37
C PHE A 83 -18.52 -2.51 21.71
N PHE A 84 -17.58 -2.14 20.86
CA PHE A 84 -16.74 -3.05 20.09
C PHE A 84 -15.27 -2.78 20.38
N SER A 85 -14.45 -3.82 20.32
CA SER A 85 -13.01 -3.62 20.18
C SER A 85 -12.74 -2.83 18.89
N PRO A 86 -11.71 -1.97 18.84
CA PRO A 86 -11.27 -1.32 17.60
C PRO A 86 -10.91 -2.29 16.47
N PHE A 87 -10.72 -3.57 16.80
CA PHE A 87 -10.35 -4.60 15.82
C PHE A 87 -11.52 -5.52 15.43
N ASP A 88 -12.73 -5.28 15.95
CA ASP A 88 -13.95 -6.03 15.59
C ASP A 88 -14.51 -5.52 14.25
N VAL A 89 -13.72 -5.67 13.19
CA VAL A 89 -13.97 -5.07 11.87
C VAL A 89 -15.26 -5.58 11.26
N GLU A 90 -15.55 -6.88 11.36
CA GLU A 90 -16.72 -7.50 10.76
C GLU A 90 -18.01 -7.01 11.44
N GLU A 91 -18.02 -7.01 12.77
CA GLU A 91 -19.12 -6.53 13.59
C GLU A 91 -19.39 -5.05 13.35
N ILE A 92 -18.35 -4.20 13.40
CA ILE A 92 -18.49 -2.76 13.15
C ILE A 92 -19.07 -2.52 11.75
N ASN A 93 -18.57 -3.21 10.73
CA ASN A 93 -19.04 -3.08 9.36
C ASN A 93 -20.53 -3.46 9.21
N SER A 94 -21.02 -4.45 9.97
CA SER A 94 -22.44 -4.85 9.94
C SER A 94 -23.41 -3.70 10.29
N PHE A 95 -22.97 -2.69 11.07
CA PHE A 95 -23.79 -1.53 11.46
C PHE A 95 -23.70 -0.32 10.52
N ILE A 96 -22.65 -0.24 9.71
CA ILE A 96 -22.34 0.95 8.90
C ILE A 96 -22.41 0.68 7.39
N PHE A 97 -22.37 -0.58 6.97
CA PHE A 97 -22.38 -0.97 5.57
C PHE A 97 -23.58 -0.42 4.80
N ASN A 98 -24.78 -0.47 5.40
CA ASN A 98 -26.01 0.06 4.80
C ASN A 98 -26.02 1.59 4.61
N LYS A 99 -25.01 2.30 5.11
CA LYS A 99 -24.81 3.74 4.92
C LYS A 99 -23.76 4.05 3.85
N GLY A 100 -23.30 3.05 3.11
CA GLY A 100 -22.24 3.19 2.10
C GLY A 100 -20.85 3.40 2.71
N LEU A 101 -20.66 3.05 3.99
CA LEU A 101 -19.42 3.19 4.71
C LEU A 101 -18.76 1.84 4.94
N VAL A 102 -17.44 1.86 5.02
CA VAL A 102 -16.63 0.73 5.43
C VAL A 102 -15.58 1.16 6.44
N TYR A 103 -15.40 0.34 7.45
CA TYR A 103 -14.39 0.45 8.49
C TYR A 103 -13.29 -0.57 8.23
N GLY A 104 -12.04 -0.14 8.33
CA GLY A 104 -10.89 -1.04 8.29
C GLY A 104 -10.02 -0.80 9.51
N ALA A 105 -9.56 -1.89 10.12
CA ALA A 105 -8.65 -1.85 11.26
C ALA A 105 -7.67 -3.01 11.23
N GLY A 106 -6.39 -2.78 11.52
CA GLY A 106 -5.40 -3.86 11.53
C GLY A 106 -4.05 -3.41 12.07
N TYR A 107 -3.02 -4.18 11.76
CA TYR A 107 -1.64 -3.86 12.12
C TYR A 107 -0.81 -3.65 10.86
N SER A 108 -0.23 -2.47 10.70
CA SER A 108 0.66 -2.12 9.61
C SER A 108 2.13 -2.42 9.93
N LEU A 109 3.06 -1.76 9.24
CA LEU A 109 4.49 -1.79 9.53
C LEU A 109 4.76 -1.54 11.02
N PHE A 110 5.73 -2.27 11.59
CA PHE A 110 6.14 -2.16 13.00
C PHE A 110 5.03 -2.46 14.01
N LYS A 111 4.01 -3.22 13.59
CA LYS A 111 2.80 -3.51 14.38
C LYS A 111 2.07 -2.25 14.83
N LYS A 112 2.20 -1.14 14.10
CA LYS A 112 1.39 0.05 14.32
C LYS A 112 -0.08 -0.30 14.09
N PRO A 113 -1.00 -0.10 15.05
CA PRO A 113 -2.43 -0.20 14.81
C PRO A 113 -2.84 0.79 13.71
N SER A 114 -3.62 0.40 12.73
CA SER A 114 -4.09 1.32 11.69
C SER A 114 -5.59 1.23 11.56
N PHE A 115 -6.24 2.38 11.38
CA PHE A 115 -7.69 2.50 11.32
C PHE A 115 -8.10 3.47 10.23
N PHE A 116 -9.20 3.19 9.55
CA PHE A 116 -9.84 4.15 8.65
C PHE A 116 -11.35 3.92 8.58
N ILE A 117 -12.07 4.97 8.19
CA ILE A 117 -13.46 4.91 7.73
C ILE A 117 -13.52 5.55 6.35
N GLY A 118 -14.10 4.84 5.39
CA GLY A 118 -14.21 5.31 4.01
C GLY A 118 -15.59 5.12 3.40
N LEU A 119 -15.87 5.91 2.38
CA LEU A 119 -17.04 5.78 1.51
C LEU A 119 -16.75 4.74 0.43
N ILE A 120 -17.63 3.75 0.34
CA ILE A 120 -17.58 2.72 -0.69
C ILE A 120 -17.97 3.34 -2.03
N SER A 121 -17.06 3.29 -3.00
CA SER A 121 -17.31 3.70 -4.39
C SER A 121 -17.83 2.53 -5.22
N LYS A 122 -17.26 1.34 -5.02
CA LYS A 122 -17.61 0.14 -5.77
C LYS A 122 -17.37 -1.12 -4.93
N ILE A 123 -18.19 -2.14 -5.16
CA ILE A 123 -18.02 -3.49 -4.60
C ILE A 123 -17.90 -4.48 -5.75
N GLU A 124 -16.93 -5.38 -5.67
CA GLU A 124 -16.75 -6.47 -6.61
C GLU A 124 -16.54 -7.81 -5.88
N GLU A 125 -16.70 -8.90 -6.61
CA GLU A 125 -16.35 -10.24 -6.14
C GLU A 125 -15.48 -10.93 -7.19
N ILE A 126 -14.25 -11.30 -6.81
CA ILE A 126 -13.25 -11.89 -7.72
C ILE A 126 -12.51 -12.98 -6.98
N ASP A 127 -12.38 -14.18 -7.58
CA ASP A 127 -11.64 -15.31 -7.01
C ASP A 127 -12.06 -15.68 -5.56
N GLY A 128 -13.34 -15.46 -5.20
CA GLY A 128 -13.88 -15.71 -3.86
C GLY A 128 -13.53 -14.65 -2.81
N TYR A 129 -12.98 -13.50 -3.25
CA TYR A 129 -12.75 -12.32 -2.42
C TYR A 129 -13.82 -11.27 -2.68
N ARG A 130 -14.34 -10.66 -1.61
CA ARG A 130 -15.15 -9.44 -1.69
C ARG A 130 -14.23 -8.22 -1.66
N ILE A 131 -14.33 -7.38 -2.68
CA ILE A 131 -13.44 -6.24 -2.87
C ILE A 131 -14.23 -4.95 -2.67
N TYR A 132 -13.76 -4.11 -1.75
CA TYR A 132 -14.29 -2.77 -1.52
C TYR A 132 -13.33 -1.74 -2.10
N PHE A 133 -13.77 -1.04 -3.15
CA PHE A 133 -13.09 0.16 -3.63
C PHE A 133 -13.57 1.36 -2.84
N ILE A 134 -12.66 1.96 -2.07
CA ILE A 134 -12.93 3.09 -1.18
C ILE A 134 -12.58 4.37 -1.93
N GLY A 135 -13.60 5.16 -2.27
CA GLY A 135 -13.43 6.39 -3.05
C GLY A 135 -12.85 7.54 -2.23
N LYS A 136 -13.34 7.71 -1.00
CA LYS A 136 -12.97 8.79 -0.10
C LYS A 136 -12.84 8.28 1.32
N GLU A 137 -11.86 8.79 2.04
CA GLU A 137 -11.61 8.44 3.44
C GLU A 137 -12.07 9.60 4.32
N ILE A 138 -12.99 9.33 5.25
CA ILE A 138 -13.52 10.34 6.18
C ILE A 138 -12.61 10.45 7.40
N VAL A 139 -12.11 9.30 7.85
CA VAL A 139 -11.16 9.19 8.96
C VAL A 139 -10.07 8.24 8.53
N ARG A 140 -8.81 8.58 8.82
CA ARG A 140 -7.67 7.72 8.58
C ARG A 140 -6.49 8.16 9.44
N ASP A 141 -5.56 7.24 9.66
CA ASP A 141 -4.28 7.53 10.29
C ASP A 141 -3.24 8.06 9.28
N LEU A 142 -2.11 8.53 9.81
CA LEU A 142 -0.98 9.07 9.04
C LEU A 142 -0.38 8.04 8.08
N PHE A 143 -0.35 6.78 8.48
CA PHE A 143 0.09 5.68 7.64
C PHE A 143 -1.05 5.18 6.74
N SER A 144 -0.81 5.05 5.44
CA SER A 144 -1.69 4.28 4.55
C SER A 144 -0.95 3.30 3.70
N SER A 145 -1.66 2.21 3.41
CA SER A 145 -1.44 1.35 2.27
C SER A 145 -2.55 1.56 1.25
N SER A 146 -2.25 1.32 -0.03
CA SER A 146 -3.23 1.43 -1.11
C SER A 146 -4.16 0.22 -1.19
N GLY A 147 -3.69 -0.91 -0.66
CA GLY A 147 -4.43 -2.16 -0.51
C GLY A 147 -4.36 -2.66 0.94
N MET A 148 -5.37 -3.40 1.36
CA MET A 148 -5.36 -4.16 2.60
C MET A 148 -6.24 -5.40 2.44
N SER A 149 -5.75 -6.55 2.86
CA SER A 149 -6.52 -7.80 2.85
C SER A 149 -6.78 -8.32 4.25
N GLN A 150 -8.00 -8.77 4.50
CA GLN A 150 -8.44 -9.39 5.76
C GLN A 150 -9.43 -10.51 5.47
N ASN A 151 -9.10 -11.74 5.85
CA ASN A 151 -9.88 -12.93 5.52
C ASN A 151 -10.18 -12.96 4.00
N ASN A 152 -11.45 -13.04 3.63
CA ASN A 152 -11.90 -13.01 2.23
C ASN A 152 -12.28 -11.60 1.74
N THR A 153 -11.81 -10.54 2.42
CA THR A 153 -12.10 -9.15 2.08
C THR A 153 -10.84 -8.41 1.66
N ILE A 154 -10.92 -7.65 0.56
CA ILE A 154 -9.85 -6.78 0.07
C ILE A 154 -10.36 -5.34 0.02
N TYR A 155 -9.59 -4.41 0.56
CA TYR A 155 -9.86 -2.98 0.56
C TYR A 155 -8.89 -2.28 -0.39
N ILE A 156 -9.41 -1.60 -1.41
CA ILE A 156 -8.62 -0.81 -2.36
C ILE A 156 -8.90 0.67 -2.10
N ARG A 157 -7.91 1.38 -1.57
CA ARG A 157 -8.02 2.78 -1.11
C ARG A 157 -7.68 3.73 -2.25
N LEU A 158 -8.67 4.13 -3.04
CA LEU A 158 -8.50 4.96 -4.23
C LEU A 158 -7.93 6.35 -3.92
N MET A 159 -8.31 6.93 -2.77
CA MET A 159 -7.75 8.22 -2.32
C MET A 159 -6.22 8.11 -2.09
N ASP A 160 -5.74 7.07 -1.41
CA ASP A 160 -4.30 6.84 -1.24
C ASP A 160 -3.56 6.67 -2.57
N ILE A 161 -4.19 5.95 -3.51
CA ILE A 161 -3.66 5.77 -4.86
C ILE A 161 -3.55 7.12 -5.59
N LYS A 162 -4.60 7.96 -5.55
CA LYS A 162 -4.58 9.30 -6.15
C LYS A 162 -3.39 10.11 -5.66
N TYR A 163 -3.25 10.25 -4.35
CA TYR A 163 -2.14 10.99 -3.74
C TYR A 163 -0.78 10.45 -4.16
N ARG A 164 -0.60 9.14 -4.06
CA ARG A 164 0.66 8.46 -4.44
C ARG A 164 1.03 8.71 -5.90
N ILE A 165 0.08 8.56 -6.82
CA ILE A 165 0.36 8.75 -8.25
C ILE A 165 0.70 10.21 -8.52
N TRP A 166 -0.10 11.14 -7.99
CA TRP A 166 0.11 12.57 -8.19
C TRP A 166 1.51 13.03 -7.78
N GLU A 167 2.01 12.58 -6.62
CA GLU A 167 3.36 12.89 -6.14
C GLU A 167 4.47 12.34 -7.07
N ASN A 168 4.19 11.23 -7.76
CA ASN A 168 5.17 10.56 -8.62
C ASN A 168 5.09 10.98 -10.10
N LEU A 169 4.05 11.72 -10.53
CA LEU A 169 3.84 12.09 -11.95
C LEU A 169 5.05 12.77 -12.58
N HIS A 170 5.69 13.72 -11.87
CA HIS A 170 6.88 14.42 -12.36
C HIS A 170 8.05 13.48 -12.64
N GLY A 171 8.21 12.44 -11.81
CA GLY A 171 9.26 11.43 -11.99
C GLY A 171 9.03 10.53 -13.20
N TRP A 172 7.79 10.40 -13.67
CA TRP A 172 7.43 9.60 -14.84
C TRP A 172 7.72 10.36 -16.14
N GLN A 173 7.52 11.68 -16.16
CA GLN A 173 7.75 12.53 -17.33
C GLN A 173 9.23 12.68 -17.72
N ASN A 174 10.13 12.69 -16.75
CA ASN A 174 11.54 13.01 -16.98
C ASN A 174 12.36 11.87 -17.60
N LYS A 175 11.77 10.69 -17.81
CA LYS A 175 12.45 9.54 -18.41
C LYS A 175 12.08 9.44 -19.89
N LYS A 176 13.07 9.24 -20.75
CA LYS A 176 12.87 8.90 -22.17
C LYS A 176 13.12 7.41 -22.33
N ASP A 177 12.09 6.61 -22.12
CA ASP A 177 12.16 5.17 -22.31
C ASP A 177 10.81 4.57 -22.71
N ILE A 178 10.79 3.29 -23.07
CA ILE A 178 9.55 2.60 -23.49
C ILE A 178 8.42 2.70 -22.47
N VAL A 179 8.74 2.76 -21.17
CA VAL A 179 7.72 2.83 -20.12
C VAL A 179 7.04 4.19 -20.18
N SER A 180 7.80 5.29 -20.26
CA SER A 180 7.21 6.61 -20.40
C SER A 180 6.48 6.78 -21.73
N GLU A 181 6.96 6.20 -22.82
CA GLU A 181 6.29 6.21 -24.13
C GLU A 181 4.91 5.52 -24.07
N ILE A 182 4.82 4.33 -23.47
CA ILE A 182 3.55 3.62 -23.27
C ILE A 182 2.58 4.46 -22.44
N LEU A 183 3.03 5.00 -21.31
CA LEU A 183 2.17 5.78 -20.42
C LEU A 183 1.70 7.09 -21.07
N LEU A 184 2.59 7.82 -21.74
CA LEU A 184 2.25 9.08 -22.41
C LEU A 184 1.36 8.86 -23.64
N SER A 185 1.57 7.79 -24.40
CA SER A 185 0.71 7.47 -25.55
C SER A 185 -0.70 7.09 -25.11
N ARG A 186 -0.85 6.41 -23.97
CA ARG A 186 -2.15 6.01 -23.46
C ARG A 186 -2.88 7.11 -22.70
N PHE A 187 -2.19 7.78 -21.79
CA PHE A 187 -2.79 8.70 -20.83
C PHE A 187 -2.50 10.18 -21.16
N GLY A 188 -1.77 10.46 -22.24
CA GLY A 188 -1.37 11.82 -22.60
C GLY A 188 -0.27 12.36 -21.69
N ASN A 189 0.26 13.53 -22.05
CA ASN A 189 1.24 14.24 -21.23
C ASN A 189 0.52 14.99 -20.08
N PRO A 190 0.92 14.78 -18.81
CA PRO A 190 0.25 15.45 -17.71
C PRO A 190 0.32 16.99 -17.75
N SER A 191 1.30 17.58 -18.46
CA SER A 191 1.34 19.03 -18.67
C SER A 191 0.18 19.57 -19.52
N GLY A 192 -0.47 18.71 -20.31
CA GLY A 192 -1.62 19.06 -21.14
C GLY A 192 -2.97 18.65 -20.56
N TRP A 193 -3.01 18.02 -19.38
CA TRP A 193 -4.28 17.61 -18.78
C TRP A 193 -5.08 18.83 -18.30
N GLN A 194 -6.40 18.73 -18.42
CA GLN A 194 -7.33 19.77 -17.98
C GLN A 194 -8.29 19.22 -16.93
N TYR A 195 -8.65 20.05 -15.96
CA TYR A 195 -9.69 19.71 -14.99
C TYR A 195 -10.99 19.29 -15.71
N PRO A 196 -11.64 18.17 -15.34
CA PRO A 196 -11.49 17.39 -14.10
C PRO A 196 -10.46 16.24 -14.14
N TYR A 197 -9.43 16.33 -14.98
CA TYR A 197 -8.32 15.37 -15.11
C TYR A 197 -8.75 13.93 -15.42
N PRO A 198 -9.57 13.69 -16.46
CA PRO A 198 -10.06 12.36 -16.78
C PRO A 198 -8.94 11.35 -17.11
N GLU A 199 -7.80 11.81 -17.63
CA GLU A 199 -6.61 10.99 -17.87
C GLU A 199 -5.99 10.48 -16.57
N PHE A 200 -5.93 11.33 -15.55
CA PHE A 200 -5.43 10.96 -14.22
C PHE A 200 -6.31 9.90 -13.58
N GLU A 201 -7.63 10.05 -13.65
CA GLU A 201 -8.59 9.07 -13.13
C GLU A 201 -8.43 7.69 -13.82
N LYS A 202 -8.15 7.66 -15.13
CA LYS A 202 -7.83 6.41 -15.84
C LYS A 202 -6.56 5.75 -15.33
N ILE A 203 -5.53 6.53 -15.02
CA ILE A 203 -4.29 6.01 -14.42
C ILE A 203 -4.56 5.44 -13.03
N VAL A 204 -5.33 6.15 -12.19
CA VAL A 204 -5.73 5.68 -10.85
C VAL A 204 -6.48 4.36 -10.93
N GLN A 205 -7.44 4.24 -11.85
CA GLN A 205 -8.17 3.00 -12.10
C GLN A 205 -7.25 1.87 -12.54
N LYS A 206 -6.35 2.12 -13.50
CA LYS A 206 -5.39 1.11 -13.97
C LYS A 206 -4.44 0.69 -12.85
N TYR A 207 -3.93 1.63 -12.08
CA TYR A 207 -3.06 1.33 -10.94
C TYR A 207 -3.79 0.55 -9.84
N SER A 208 -5.07 0.82 -9.61
CA SER A 208 -5.87 0.07 -8.63
C SER A 208 -5.94 -1.42 -8.95
N GLN A 209 -5.83 -1.80 -10.23
CA GLN A 209 -5.74 -3.21 -10.64
C GLN A 209 -4.41 -3.85 -10.21
N ILE A 210 -3.30 -3.11 -10.24
CA ILE A 210 -1.99 -3.60 -9.75
C ILE A 210 -2.11 -3.94 -8.26
N VAL A 211 -2.67 -3.01 -7.48
CA VAL A 211 -2.91 -3.21 -6.05
C VAL A 211 -3.82 -4.41 -5.83
N LEU A 212 -4.94 -4.50 -6.55
CA LEU A 212 -5.86 -5.63 -6.43
C LEU A 212 -5.18 -6.99 -6.70
N TYR A 213 -4.45 -7.12 -7.80
CA TYR A 213 -3.78 -8.37 -8.14
C TYR A 213 -2.67 -8.71 -7.14
N HIS A 214 -1.98 -7.70 -6.62
CA HIS A 214 -1.00 -7.89 -5.55
C HIS A 214 -1.67 -8.45 -4.29
N GLU A 215 -2.76 -7.84 -3.83
CA GLU A 215 -3.49 -8.28 -2.63
C GLU A 215 -4.03 -9.73 -2.77
N ILE A 216 -4.63 -10.06 -3.92
CA ILE A 216 -5.11 -11.43 -4.21
C ILE A 216 -3.94 -12.42 -4.18
N ALA A 217 -2.84 -12.10 -4.86
CA ALA A 217 -1.67 -12.96 -4.93
C ALA A 217 -1.00 -13.14 -3.56
N GLU A 218 -0.93 -12.08 -2.76
CA GLU A 218 -0.34 -12.12 -1.43
C GLU A 218 -1.12 -13.06 -0.50
N GLN A 219 -2.45 -13.05 -0.56
CA GLN A 219 -3.28 -13.99 0.20
C GLN A 219 -3.03 -15.43 -0.21
N GLN A 220 -2.96 -15.72 -1.51
CA GLN A 220 -2.78 -17.08 -2.03
C GLN A 220 -1.37 -17.64 -1.83
N GLU A 221 -0.35 -16.77 -1.86
CA GLU A 221 1.06 -17.17 -1.72
C GLU A 221 1.58 -17.07 -0.28
N SER A 222 0.70 -16.76 0.68
CA SER A 222 1.06 -16.59 2.08
C SER A 222 1.60 -17.90 2.71
N LEU A 223 2.68 -17.78 3.48
CA LEU A 223 3.22 -18.86 4.31
C LEU A 223 2.73 -18.68 5.74
N SER A 224 2.32 -19.77 6.39
CA SER A 224 1.70 -19.76 7.73
C SER A 224 2.55 -19.06 8.80
N LEU A 225 3.86 -19.30 8.82
CA LEU A 225 4.80 -18.73 9.79
C LEU A 225 5.30 -17.33 9.40
N TRP A 226 4.90 -16.79 8.25
CA TRP A 226 5.40 -15.50 7.79
C TRP A 226 5.04 -14.34 8.73
N MET A 227 3.80 -14.35 9.23
CA MET A 227 3.36 -13.34 10.20
C MET A 227 4.12 -13.45 11.52
N GLU A 228 4.45 -14.66 11.95
CA GLU A 228 5.24 -14.87 13.15
C GLU A 228 6.68 -14.39 12.98
N LEU A 229 7.28 -14.64 11.81
CA LEU A 229 8.59 -14.11 11.46
C LEU A 229 8.61 -12.58 11.53
N ILE A 230 7.64 -11.90 10.89
CA ILE A 230 7.51 -10.44 10.94
C ILE A 230 7.28 -9.96 12.38
N LYS A 231 6.53 -10.70 13.20
CA LYS A 231 6.30 -10.34 14.61
C LYS A 231 7.57 -10.39 15.46
N ASN A 232 8.57 -11.17 15.07
CA ASN A 232 9.85 -11.28 15.78
C ASN A 232 10.90 -10.27 15.26
N CYS A 233 10.56 -9.44 14.25
CA CYS A 233 11.43 -8.37 13.80
C CYS A 233 11.67 -7.34 14.91
N MET A 234 12.95 -7.07 15.18
CA MET A 234 13.37 -6.04 16.14
C MET A 234 13.91 -4.76 15.48
N ASP A 235 14.08 -4.74 14.15
CA ASP A 235 14.53 -3.56 13.42
C ASP A 235 13.76 -3.34 12.12
N SER A 236 13.69 -2.07 11.72
CA SER A 236 12.85 -1.65 10.61
C SER A 236 13.37 -2.10 9.25
N LYS A 237 14.70 -2.13 9.07
CA LYS A 237 15.35 -2.52 7.83
C LYS A 237 14.98 -3.96 7.45
N THR A 238 15.08 -4.88 8.41
CA THR A 238 14.79 -6.30 8.20
C THR A 238 13.31 -6.52 7.86
N GLU A 239 12.39 -5.85 8.58
CA GLU A 239 10.96 -5.94 8.27
C GLU A 239 10.65 -5.45 6.84
N TYR A 240 11.25 -4.34 6.40
CA TYR A 240 11.08 -3.85 5.03
C TYR A 240 11.57 -4.85 3.97
N ILE A 241 12.71 -5.50 4.21
CA ILE A 241 13.26 -6.50 3.29
C ILE A 241 12.34 -7.72 3.21
N LEU A 242 11.92 -8.25 4.36
CA LEU A 242 11.01 -9.39 4.40
C LEU A 242 9.71 -9.07 3.68
N ARG A 243 9.07 -7.93 3.97
CA ARG A 243 7.86 -7.52 3.26
C ARG A 243 8.07 -7.44 1.75
N GLY A 244 9.14 -6.82 1.27
CA GLY A 244 9.38 -6.78 -0.18
C GLY A 244 9.68 -8.16 -0.80
N ILE A 245 10.27 -9.12 -0.05
CA ILE A 245 10.38 -10.51 -0.53
C ILE A 245 8.99 -11.14 -0.70
N LYS A 246 8.07 -10.89 0.25
CA LYS A 246 6.67 -11.32 0.15
C LYS A 246 6.00 -10.69 -1.09
N ASP A 247 6.22 -9.39 -1.29
CA ASP A 247 5.71 -8.66 -2.45
C ASP A 247 6.23 -9.27 -3.75
N PHE A 248 7.52 -9.63 -3.84
CA PHE A 248 8.08 -10.27 -5.04
C PHE A 248 7.44 -11.63 -5.33
N VAL A 249 7.19 -12.44 -4.31
CA VAL A 249 6.48 -13.72 -4.49
C VAL A 249 5.07 -13.46 -5.04
N ALA A 250 4.34 -12.52 -4.45
CA ALA A 250 2.99 -12.17 -4.88
C ALA A 250 3.00 -11.63 -6.33
N ASP A 251 3.84 -10.62 -6.61
CA ASP A 251 3.86 -9.89 -7.87
C ASP A 251 4.22 -10.74 -9.08
N PHE A 252 5.14 -11.71 -8.90
CA PHE A 252 5.54 -12.64 -9.95
C PHE A 252 4.71 -13.94 -10.00
N SER A 253 3.79 -14.16 -9.07
CA SER A 253 2.90 -15.34 -9.08
C SER A 253 1.95 -15.35 -10.28
N ILE A 254 1.22 -16.45 -10.46
CA ILE A 254 0.17 -16.58 -11.49
C ILE A 254 -1.06 -15.68 -11.21
N LYS A 255 -1.21 -15.17 -9.99
CA LYS A 255 -2.27 -14.22 -9.64
C LYS A 255 -1.80 -12.78 -9.59
N GLY A 256 -0.48 -12.58 -9.58
CA GLY A 256 0.14 -11.27 -9.41
C GLY A 256 -0.03 -10.35 -10.62
N PRO A 257 0.20 -9.04 -10.42
CA PRO A 257 0.12 -8.02 -11.46
C PRO A 257 0.96 -8.34 -12.71
N VAL A 258 2.15 -8.93 -12.55
CA VAL A 258 3.03 -9.21 -13.71
C VAL A 258 2.40 -10.28 -14.61
N TYR A 259 1.87 -11.38 -14.04
CA TYR A 259 1.17 -12.39 -14.83
C TYR A 259 -0.09 -11.82 -15.48
N LYS A 260 -0.89 -11.05 -14.73
CA LYS A 260 -2.12 -10.45 -15.26
C LYS A 260 -1.86 -9.48 -16.41
N ALA A 261 -0.73 -8.79 -16.40
CA ALA A 261 -0.31 -8.00 -17.56
C ALA A 261 0.02 -8.88 -18.77
N ILE A 262 0.73 -9.99 -18.58
CA ILE A 262 1.10 -10.93 -19.66
C ILE A 262 -0.14 -11.58 -20.28
N ASP A 263 -1.02 -12.13 -19.45
CA ASP A 263 -2.21 -12.87 -19.85
C ASP A 263 -3.13 -12.01 -20.72
N ASN A 264 -3.29 -10.74 -20.35
CA ASN A 264 -4.11 -9.78 -21.08
C ASN A 264 -3.34 -9.00 -22.16
N LYS A 265 -2.03 -9.20 -22.29
CA LYS A 265 -1.11 -8.35 -23.08
C LYS A 265 -1.28 -6.85 -22.77
N ASP A 266 -1.46 -6.54 -21.50
CA ASP A 266 -1.72 -5.19 -21.00
C ASP A 266 -0.40 -4.44 -20.75
N GLU A 267 0.05 -3.72 -21.79
CA GLU A 267 1.27 -2.90 -21.77
C GLU A 267 1.20 -1.81 -20.68
N GLU A 268 0.01 -1.24 -20.45
CA GLU A 268 -0.21 -0.14 -19.52
C GLU A 268 -0.04 -0.59 -18.08
N LEU A 269 -0.62 -1.74 -17.74
CA LEU A 269 -0.50 -2.36 -16.43
C LEU A 269 0.96 -2.69 -16.13
N LEU A 270 1.68 -3.28 -17.09
CA LEU A 270 3.09 -3.62 -16.92
C LEU A 270 3.97 -2.36 -16.80
N ALA A 271 3.74 -1.36 -17.65
CA ALA A 271 4.47 -0.09 -17.60
C ALA A 271 4.25 0.62 -16.26
N LEU A 272 3.02 0.69 -15.76
CA LEU A 272 2.72 1.25 -14.45
C LEU A 272 3.39 0.47 -13.33
N TYR A 273 3.35 -0.88 -13.38
CA TYR A 273 4.05 -1.72 -12.41
C TYR A 273 5.56 -1.41 -12.37
N LEU A 274 6.22 -1.30 -13.53
CA LEU A 274 7.65 -1.02 -13.62
C LEU A 274 8.00 0.36 -13.03
N VAL A 275 7.22 1.40 -13.35
CA VAL A 275 7.56 2.77 -12.91
C VAL A 275 7.30 2.98 -11.42
N SER A 276 6.28 2.32 -10.87
CA SER A 276 5.82 2.50 -9.49
C SER A 276 6.62 1.75 -8.42
N GLN A 277 7.62 0.95 -8.82
CA GLN A 277 8.44 0.21 -7.86
C GLN A 277 9.12 1.16 -6.86
N ASN A 278 9.08 0.81 -5.58
CA ASN A 278 9.73 1.58 -4.53
C ASN A 278 11.27 1.48 -4.66
N PRO A 279 12.05 2.37 -4.00
CA PRO A 279 13.52 2.38 -4.11
C PRO A 279 14.18 1.05 -3.73
N TYR A 280 13.63 0.33 -2.74
CA TYR A 280 14.14 -0.97 -2.33
C TYR A 280 13.93 -2.03 -3.43
N HIS A 281 12.73 -2.12 -4.01
CA HIS A 281 12.42 -3.03 -5.11
C HIS A 281 13.29 -2.72 -6.32
N LYS A 282 13.46 -1.44 -6.66
CA LYS A 282 14.34 -1.00 -7.77
C LYS A 282 15.80 -1.41 -7.55
N LYS A 283 16.27 -1.46 -6.31
CA LYS A 283 17.62 -1.93 -5.98
C LYS A 283 17.74 -3.44 -6.15
N VAL A 284 16.84 -4.21 -5.53
CA VAL A 284 16.91 -5.68 -5.52
C VAL A 284 16.59 -6.29 -6.88
N LEU A 285 15.55 -5.80 -7.55
CA LEU A 285 15.11 -6.29 -8.85
C LEU A 285 15.72 -5.52 -10.02
N LYS A 286 16.81 -4.77 -9.83
CA LYS A 286 17.37 -3.87 -10.86
C LYS A 286 17.54 -4.55 -12.22
N GLN A 287 18.17 -5.74 -12.23
CA GLN A 287 18.41 -6.51 -13.47
C GLN A 287 17.10 -7.06 -14.04
N THR A 288 16.25 -7.65 -13.19
CA THR A 288 14.94 -8.18 -13.58
C THR A 288 14.07 -7.11 -14.23
N LEU A 289 13.93 -5.94 -13.61
CA LEU A 289 13.13 -4.83 -14.14
C LEU A 289 13.67 -4.32 -15.47
N ALA A 290 15.00 -4.29 -15.65
CA ALA A 290 15.63 -3.96 -16.92
C ALA A 290 15.30 -5.00 -18.01
N GLN A 291 15.42 -6.30 -17.70
CA GLN A 291 15.09 -7.36 -18.65
C GLN A 291 13.60 -7.35 -19.06
N ILE A 292 12.69 -7.15 -18.11
CA ILE A 292 11.25 -7.03 -18.41
C ILE A 292 10.98 -5.81 -19.28
N LYS A 293 11.62 -4.67 -18.97
CA LYS A 293 11.49 -3.45 -19.76
C LYS A 293 12.01 -3.63 -21.19
N ASP A 294 13.16 -4.28 -21.36
CA ASP A 294 13.73 -4.57 -22.68
C ASP A 294 12.84 -5.52 -23.49
N ALA A 295 12.31 -6.58 -22.86
CA ALA A 295 11.36 -7.48 -23.51
C ALA A 295 10.04 -6.79 -23.87
N LEU A 296 9.56 -5.86 -23.04
CA LEU A 296 8.37 -5.05 -23.29
C LEU A 296 8.54 -4.14 -24.51
N HIS A 297 9.74 -3.59 -24.76
CA HIS A 297 10.03 -2.81 -25.96
C HIS A 297 9.78 -3.60 -27.25
N PHE A 298 10.05 -4.90 -27.26
CA PHE A 298 9.77 -5.77 -28.39
C PHE A 298 8.43 -6.52 -28.28
N LYS A 299 7.64 -6.23 -27.24
CA LYS A 299 6.39 -6.92 -26.89
C LYS A 299 6.56 -8.46 -26.81
N ASP A 300 7.72 -8.91 -26.36
CA ASP A 300 8.04 -10.33 -26.21
C ASP A 300 7.46 -10.86 -24.89
N TRP A 301 6.14 -11.09 -24.89
CA TRP A 301 5.39 -11.62 -23.75
C TRP A 301 5.89 -13.00 -23.30
N LYS A 302 6.48 -13.80 -24.19
CA LYS A 302 7.06 -15.10 -23.84
C LYS A 302 8.33 -14.91 -23.01
N GLU A 303 9.18 -13.97 -23.39
CA GLU A 303 10.38 -13.66 -22.62
C GLU A 303 10.03 -13.04 -21.25
N ILE A 304 9.05 -12.12 -21.21
CA ILE A 304 8.53 -11.58 -19.94
C ILE A 304 8.04 -12.70 -19.02
N ASP A 305 7.31 -13.68 -19.54
CA ASP A 305 6.80 -14.81 -18.75
C ASP A 305 7.91 -15.75 -18.25
N LYS A 306 8.95 -15.99 -19.05
CA LYS A 306 10.14 -16.73 -18.59
C LYS A 306 10.83 -16.01 -17.43
N ILE A 307 11.04 -14.69 -17.55
CA ILE A 307 11.64 -13.87 -16.49
C ILE A 307 10.77 -13.97 -15.24
N ARG A 308 9.46 -13.74 -15.36
CA ARG A 308 8.50 -13.86 -14.25
C ARG A 308 8.59 -15.24 -13.58
N CYS A 309 8.57 -16.33 -14.35
CA CYS A 309 8.66 -17.69 -13.81
C CYS A 309 9.96 -17.94 -13.03
N ARG A 310 11.09 -17.43 -13.54
CA ARG A 310 12.40 -17.53 -12.88
C ARG A 310 12.38 -16.79 -11.54
N GLU A 311 11.90 -15.55 -11.53
CA GLU A 311 11.83 -14.74 -10.31
C GLU A 311 10.86 -15.30 -9.29
N PHE A 312 9.68 -15.75 -9.72
CA PHE A 312 8.73 -16.40 -8.82
C PHE A 312 9.36 -17.62 -8.13
N LYS A 313 10.02 -18.51 -8.87
CA LYS A 313 10.71 -19.67 -8.30
C LYS A 313 11.81 -19.26 -7.34
N ARG A 314 12.61 -18.24 -7.70
CA ARG A 314 13.68 -17.69 -6.85
C ARG A 314 13.13 -17.18 -5.53
N TRP A 315 12.19 -16.23 -5.56
CA TRP A 315 11.66 -15.59 -4.35
C TRP A 315 10.81 -16.54 -3.51
N LYS A 316 10.12 -17.51 -4.13
CA LYS A 316 9.43 -18.58 -3.42
C LYS A 316 10.40 -19.54 -2.73
N SER A 317 11.57 -19.80 -3.30
CA SER A 317 12.64 -20.56 -2.64
C SER A 317 13.23 -19.77 -1.47
N VAL A 318 13.54 -18.48 -1.68
CA VAL A 318 14.09 -17.60 -0.64
C VAL A 318 13.14 -17.46 0.54
N SER A 319 11.84 -17.24 0.31
CA SER A 319 10.84 -17.15 1.38
C SER A 319 10.76 -18.42 2.22
N LYS A 320 10.81 -19.61 1.59
CA LYS A 320 10.88 -20.89 2.32
C LYS A 320 12.15 -21.02 3.15
N GLN A 321 13.31 -20.69 2.58
CA GLN A 321 14.59 -20.71 3.31
C GLN A 321 14.58 -19.78 4.52
N LEU A 322 13.95 -18.60 4.41
CA LEU A 322 13.82 -17.67 5.54
C LEU A 322 12.99 -18.27 6.68
N ILE A 323 11.91 -19.00 6.36
CA ILE A 323 11.10 -19.71 7.36
C ILE A 323 11.88 -20.87 7.97
N GLU A 324 12.55 -21.69 7.17
CA GLU A 324 13.38 -22.80 7.67
C GLU A 324 14.49 -22.30 8.61
N ILE A 325 15.16 -21.19 8.25
CA ILE A 325 16.18 -20.56 9.10
C ILE A 325 15.55 -20.02 10.39
N PHE A 326 14.38 -19.39 10.29
CA PHE A 326 13.67 -18.86 11.45
C PHE A 326 13.33 -19.97 12.45
N GLU A 327 12.80 -21.10 11.97
CA GLU A 327 12.44 -22.25 12.80
C GLU A 327 13.66 -22.93 13.42
N LEU A 328 14.74 -23.14 12.64
CA LEU A 328 15.89 -23.93 13.09
C LEU A 328 16.93 -23.12 13.86
N LYS A 329 17.08 -21.82 13.55
CA LYS A 329 18.19 -20.98 14.04
C LYS A 329 17.75 -19.65 14.65
N GLY A 330 16.46 -19.31 14.55
CA GLY A 330 15.90 -18.08 15.10
C GLY A 330 16.16 -16.83 14.24
N PHE A 331 15.62 -15.71 14.71
CA PHE A 331 15.54 -14.45 13.95
C PHE A 331 16.90 -13.83 13.60
N ASN A 332 17.93 -14.00 14.43
CA ASN A 332 19.25 -13.40 14.19
C ASN A 332 19.89 -13.91 12.89
N GLU A 333 19.69 -15.18 12.54
CA GLU A 333 20.19 -15.74 11.29
C GLU A 333 19.37 -15.30 10.07
N VAL A 334 18.06 -15.08 10.25
CA VAL A 334 17.21 -14.47 9.21
C VAL A 334 17.74 -13.10 8.85
N LYS A 335 18.06 -12.28 9.85
CA LYS A 335 18.63 -10.94 9.67
C LYS A 335 19.91 -10.97 8.82
N SER A 336 20.85 -11.86 9.16
CA SER A 336 22.10 -12.06 8.39
C SER A 336 21.84 -12.36 6.91
N LEU A 337 20.85 -13.20 6.61
CA LEU A 337 20.47 -13.49 5.23
C LEU A 337 19.83 -12.28 4.53
N THR A 338 18.93 -11.56 5.20
CA THR A 338 18.29 -10.36 4.63
C THR A 338 19.30 -9.26 4.31
N ASP A 339 20.33 -9.07 5.13
CA ASP A 339 21.41 -8.11 4.88
C ASP A 339 22.19 -8.48 3.61
N LYS A 340 22.55 -9.76 3.43
CA LYS A 340 23.22 -10.25 2.21
C LYS A 340 22.37 -10.05 0.95
N ILE A 341 21.06 -10.28 1.05
CA ILE A 341 20.12 -10.04 -0.07
C ILE A 341 20.13 -8.55 -0.44
N PHE A 342 20.09 -7.65 0.53
CA PHE A 342 20.10 -6.21 0.28
C PHE A 342 21.42 -5.69 -0.31
N GLU A 343 22.53 -6.30 0.05
CA GLU A 343 23.87 -5.97 -0.44
C GLU A 343 24.17 -6.55 -1.82
N GLY A 344 23.30 -7.44 -2.34
CA GLY A 344 23.44 -8.04 -3.66
C GLY A 344 24.39 -9.25 -3.70
N TYR A 345 24.69 -9.85 -2.54
CA TYR A 345 25.57 -11.01 -2.44
C TYR A 345 24.90 -12.35 -2.79
N MET A 346 23.60 -12.34 -3.05
CA MET A 346 22.83 -13.50 -3.52
C MET A 346 22.40 -13.22 -4.97
N ASN A 347 23.21 -13.63 -5.95
CA ASN A 347 22.81 -13.65 -7.36
C ASN A 347 22.10 -14.94 -7.72
#